data_AF-A0A3C0C7W0-F1
#
_entry.id   AF-A0A3C0C7W0-F1
#
_cell.length_a   1.000
_cell.length_b   1.000
_cell.length_c   1.000
_cell.angle_alpha   90.00
_cell.angle_beta   90.00
_cell.angle_gamma   90.00
#
_symmetry.space_group_name_H-M   'P 1'
#
loop_
_entity.id
_entity.type
_entity.pdbx_description
1 polymer ?
#
loop_
_entity_poly.entity_id
_entity_poly.type
_entity_poly.pdbx_seq_one_letter_code
_entity_poly.pdbx_strand_id
1 'polypeptide(L)'
;EQQIVKIRKLTDKPFAMNIMLLSPTADDALEIAAQYRVPVVTTGAGMPGKVLDRLKPLGTVVVPVIASTAHAERVSKQGADAVVAEGTEAGGHIGEITTMNLVPQVTDVISIPVIAAGGIADGRGMAAAFALGAEGVQVGTRFVCAAESNVHINYKEKIIESNDRATVVTGRSTGHPVRGLKNKLSKEFEELEKRGASVEELEKLGTGKLRLAVVEGDTKWGSLMAGQSAGLVRKIEPAAAIIEDIINGAAAEIERLKRFAD
;
A
#
# COMPACT_ATOMS: atom_id res chain seq x y z
N GLU A 1 -16.77 7.69 8.20
CA GLU A 1 -18.12 8.04 7.70
C GLU A 1 -18.14 9.07 6.58
N GLN A 2 -17.73 10.33 6.80
CA GLN A 2 -17.84 11.41 5.78
C GLN A 2 -17.25 11.04 4.40
N GLN A 3 -16.11 10.33 4.37
CA GLN A 3 -15.50 9.87 3.10
C GLN A 3 -16.34 8.81 2.38
N ILE A 4 -17.06 7.94 3.10
CA ILE A 4 -17.97 6.94 2.53
C ILE A 4 -19.18 7.64 1.89
N VAL A 5 -19.75 8.63 2.59
CA VAL A 5 -20.85 9.44 2.04
C VAL A 5 -20.39 10.22 0.81
N LYS A 6 -19.15 10.76 0.83
CA LYS A 6 -18.58 11.47 -0.30
C LYS A 6 -18.40 10.56 -1.52
N ILE A 7 -17.77 9.38 -1.38
CA ILE A 7 -17.50 8.51 -2.53
C ILE A 7 -18.79 7.98 -3.17
N ARG A 8 -19.82 7.68 -2.37
CA ARG A 8 -21.16 7.28 -2.87
C ARG A 8 -21.88 8.37 -3.65
N LYS A 9 -21.52 9.65 -3.46
CA LYS A 9 -22.03 10.76 -4.29
C LYS A 9 -21.25 10.91 -5.60
N LEU A 10 -20.05 10.33 -5.69
CA LEU A 10 -19.17 10.46 -6.84
C LEU A 10 -19.27 9.27 -7.80
N THR A 11 -19.71 8.10 -7.32
CA THR A 11 -19.78 6.89 -8.13
C THR A 11 -20.73 5.85 -7.54
N ASP A 12 -21.38 5.10 -8.42
CA ASP A 12 -22.13 3.86 -8.10
C ASP A 12 -21.26 2.60 -8.23
N LYS A 13 -20.03 2.73 -8.74
CA LYS A 13 -19.07 1.61 -8.85
C LYS A 13 -18.54 1.20 -7.46
N PRO A 14 -18.10 -0.06 -7.27
CA PRO A 14 -17.52 -0.52 -6.01
C PRO A 14 -16.32 0.32 -5.55
N PHE A 15 -16.16 0.45 -4.23
CA PHE A 15 -15.01 1.08 -3.58
C PHE A 15 -14.54 0.26 -2.39
N ALA A 16 -13.29 0.47 -1.97
CA ALA A 16 -12.73 -0.20 -0.81
C ALA A 16 -12.51 0.75 0.37
N MET A 17 -12.59 0.22 1.59
CA MET A 17 -12.12 0.88 2.81
C MET A 17 -10.98 0.06 3.42
N ASN A 18 -9.85 0.71 3.70
CA ASN A 18 -8.75 0.09 4.44
C ASN A 18 -8.94 0.29 5.95
N ILE A 19 -8.81 -0.78 6.74
CA ILE A 19 -8.84 -0.75 8.20
C ILE A 19 -7.45 -1.10 8.74
N MET A 20 -6.86 -0.17 9.50
CA MET A 20 -5.63 -0.40 10.25
C MET A 20 -5.98 -1.06 11.58
N LEU A 21 -5.75 -2.37 11.70
CA LEU A 21 -6.26 -3.18 12.82
C LEU A 21 -5.60 -2.87 14.16
N LEU A 22 -4.42 -2.27 14.14
CA LEU A 22 -3.71 -1.79 15.34
C LEU A 22 -4.08 -0.34 15.72
N SER A 23 -4.97 0.30 14.97
CA SER A 23 -5.46 1.65 15.31
C SER A 23 -6.33 1.59 16.57
N PRO A 24 -6.22 2.59 17.48
CA PRO A 24 -7.17 2.75 18.58
C PRO A 24 -8.63 2.86 18.13
N THR A 25 -8.88 3.24 16.88
CA THR A 25 -10.22 3.42 16.28
C THR A 25 -10.60 2.28 15.34
N ALA A 26 -9.93 1.12 15.40
CA ALA A 26 -10.18 0.01 14.49
C ALA A 26 -11.60 -0.56 14.62
N ASP A 27 -12.10 -0.71 15.85
CA ASP A 27 -13.45 -1.23 16.12
C ASP A 27 -14.52 -0.23 15.63
N ASP A 28 -14.32 1.08 15.79
CA ASP A 28 -15.20 2.10 15.22
C ASP A 28 -15.24 2.06 13.69
N ALA A 29 -14.06 1.89 13.07
CA ALA A 29 -13.95 1.78 11.61
C ALA A 29 -14.66 0.51 11.08
N LEU A 30 -14.57 -0.60 11.82
CA LEU A 30 -15.26 -1.85 11.52
C LEU A 30 -16.78 -1.67 11.56
N GLU A 31 -17.32 -1.05 12.62
CA GLU A 31 -18.76 -0.84 12.72
C GLU A 31 -19.28 0.16 11.69
N ILE A 32 -18.51 1.20 11.35
CA ILE A 32 -18.84 2.10 10.23
C ILE A 32 -18.89 1.30 8.91
N ALA A 33 -17.93 0.41 8.65
CA ALA A 33 -17.92 -0.41 7.44
C ALA A 33 -19.15 -1.32 7.37
N ALA A 34 -19.55 -1.91 8.50
CA ALA A 34 -20.74 -2.75 8.62
C ALA A 34 -22.04 -1.96 8.40
N GLN A 35 -22.21 -0.83 9.10
CA GLN A 35 -23.38 0.04 9.01
C GLN A 35 -23.61 0.51 7.57
N TYR A 36 -22.54 0.93 6.91
CA TYR A 36 -22.60 1.44 5.54
C TYR A 36 -22.50 0.35 4.47
N ARG A 37 -22.42 -0.93 4.84
CA ARG A 37 -22.24 -2.07 3.93
C ARG A 37 -21.20 -1.77 2.85
N VAL A 38 -19.99 -1.42 3.29
CA VAL A 38 -18.88 -1.14 2.37
C VAL A 38 -18.62 -2.39 1.52
N PRO A 39 -18.52 -2.30 0.18
CA PRO A 39 -18.50 -3.49 -0.65
C PRO A 39 -17.17 -4.27 -0.54
N VAL A 40 -16.05 -3.58 -0.32
CA VAL A 40 -14.73 -4.21 -0.14
C VAL A 40 -14.02 -3.61 1.08
N VAL A 41 -13.45 -4.45 1.93
CA VAL A 41 -12.57 -4.03 3.03
C VAL A 41 -11.20 -4.66 2.89
N THR A 42 -10.16 -3.84 2.93
CA THR A 42 -8.78 -4.30 3.09
C THR A 42 -8.33 -4.12 4.53
N THR A 43 -7.43 -4.98 5.01
CA THR A 43 -6.87 -4.86 6.37
C THR A 43 -5.36 -4.75 6.32
N GLY A 44 -4.81 -3.72 6.99
CA GLY A 44 -3.37 -3.58 7.19
C GLY A 44 -2.83 -4.50 8.30
N ALA A 45 -1.72 -4.11 8.92
CA ALA A 45 -1.08 -4.87 9.99
C ALA A 45 -2.06 -5.27 11.12
N GLY A 46 -2.03 -6.55 11.51
CA GLY A 46 -2.87 -7.16 12.54
C GLY A 46 -3.56 -8.45 12.06
N MET A 47 -4.47 -8.98 12.87
CA MET A 47 -5.23 -10.21 12.55
C MET A 47 -6.67 -9.88 12.12
N PRO A 48 -7.12 -10.28 10.91
CA PRO A 48 -8.41 -9.83 10.36
C PRO A 48 -9.63 -10.61 10.86
N GLY A 49 -9.49 -11.52 11.84
CA GLY A 49 -10.57 -12.42 12.28
C GLY A 49 -11.87 -11.68 12.62
N LYS A 50 -11.80 -10.64 13.46
CA LYS A 50 -12.96 -9.80 13.80
C LYS A 50 -13.63 -9.18 12.57
N VAL A 51 -12.84 -8.75 11.58
CA VAL A 51 -13.34 -8.11 10.35
C VAL A 51 -14.06 -9.15 9.49
N LEU A 52 -13.47 -10.33 9.33
CA LEU A 52 -14.07 -11.45 8.60
C LEU A 52 -15.41 -11.85 9.22
N ASP A 53 -15.42 -12.13 10.52
CA ASP A 53 -16.63 -12.56 11.25
C ASP A 53 -17.77 -11.54 11.15
N ARG A 54 -17.42 -10.24 11.23
CA ARG A 54 -18.39 -9.16 11.26
C ARG A 54 -18.93 -8.78 9.89
N LEU A 55 -18.09 -8.76 8.86
CA LEU A 55 -18.42 -8.16 7.55
C LEU A 55 -18.79 -9.19 6.48
N LYS A 56 -18.23 -10.41 6.52
CA LYS A 56 -18.56 -11.45 5.53
C LYS A 56 -20.06 -11.80 5.50
N PRO A 57 -20.78 -11.93 6.64
CA PRO A 57 -22.22 -12.18 6.62
C PRO A 57 -23.04 -11.05 5.98
N LEU A 58 -22.46 -9.85 5.83
CA LEU A 58 -23.08 -8.70 5.18
C LEU A 58 -22.80 -8.63 3.67
N GLY A 59 -22.07 -9.60 3.12
CA GLY A 59 -21.67 -9.64 1.71
C GLY A 59 -20.48 -8.74 1.37
N THR A 60 -19.73 -8.27 2.36
CA THR A 60 -18.48 -7.52 2.13
C THR A 60 -17.37 -8.47 1.69
N VAL A 61 -16.65 -8.10 0.64
CA VAL A 61 -15.41 -8.78 0.21
C VAL A 61 -14.28 -8.34 1.13
N VAL A 62 -13.59 -9.27 1.79
CA VAL A 62 -12.50 -8.98 2.71
C VAL A 62 -11.16 -9.42 2.14
N VAL A 63 -10.23 -8.47 2.01
CA VAL A 63 -8.95 -8.64 1.32
C VAL A 63 -7.78 -8.20 2.23
N PRO A 64 -7.22 -9.10 3.05
CA PRO A 64 -6.11 -8.77 3.93
C PRO A 64 -4.80 -8.48 3.18
N VAL A 65 -4.02 -7.53 3.68
CA VAL A 65 -2.63 -7.31 3.24
C VAL A 65 -1.71 -8.27 3.99
N ILE A 66 -0.88 -9.00 3.25
CA ILE A 66 0.05 -10.01 3.77
C ILE A 66 1.47 -9.73 3.29
N ALA A 67 2.44 -10.25 4.04
CA ALA A 67 3.87 -10.12 3.75
C ALA A 67 4.64 -11.46 3.87
N SER A 68 3.92 -12.58 3.95
CA SER A 68 4.49 -13.93 3.99
C SER A 68 3.47 -15.00 3.58
N THR A 69 3.96 -16.17 3.13
CA THR A 69 3.15 -17.33 2.78
C THR A 69 2.35 -17.86 3.98
N ALA A 70 2.97 -17.96 5.16
CA ALA A 70 2.30 -18.40 6.37
C ALA A 70 1.11 -17.49 6.74
N HIS A 71 1.23 -16.18 6.54
CA HIS A 71 0.11 -15.26 6.76
C HIS A 71 -0.98 -15.46 5.69
N ALA A 72 -0.61 -15.63 4.42
CA ALA A 72 -1.53 -15.88 3.32
C ALA A 72 -2.38 -17.15 3.55
N GLU A 73 -1.74 -18.28 3.87
CA GLU A 73 -2.43 -19.54 4.18
C GLU A 73 -3.40 -19.38 5.36
N ARG A 74 -2.98 -18.65 6.40
CA ARG A 74 -3.80 -18.41 7.58
C ARG A 74 -5.07 -17.64 7.23
N VAL A 75 -4.96 -16.50 6.56
CA VAL A 75 -6.14 -15.67 6.24
C VAL A 75 -7.02 -16.34 5.20
N SER A 76 -6.44 -17.13 4.28
CA SER A 76 -7.20 -17.96 3.35
C SER A 76 -8.04 -19.01 4.08
N LYS A 77 -7.46 -19.73 5.06
CA LYS A 77 -8.19 -20.68 5.92
C LYS A 77 -9.28 -20.02 6.77
N GLN A 78 -9.12 -18.75 7.11
CA GLN A 78 -10.14 -17.95 7.81
C GLN A 78 -11.25 -17.44 6.87
N GLY A 79 -11.12 -17.68 5.56
CA GLY A 79 -12.11 -17.30 4.56
C GLY A 79 -11.92 -15.91 3.99
N ALA A 80 -10.71 -15.37 3.91
CA ALA A 80 -10.45 -14.19 3.07
C ALA A 80 -10.87 -14.46 1.61
N ASP A 81 -11.38 -13.43 0.92
CA ASP A 81 -11.87 -13.56 -0.46
C ASP A 81 -10.76 -13.36 -1.50
N ALA A 82 -9.72 -12.61 -1.13
CA ALA A 82 -8.46 -12.43 -1.86
C ALA A 82 -7.38 -11.97 -0.86
N VAL A 83 -6.13 -11.86 -1.30
CA VAL A 83 -5.05 -11.23 -0.50
C VAL A 83 -4.29 -10.19 -1.31
N VAL A 84 -3.79 -9.16 -0.64
CA VAL A 84 -2.76 -8.27 -1.20
C VAL A 84 -1.40 -8.75 -0.73
N ALA A 85 -0.57 -9.25 -1.63
CA ALA A 85 0.82 -9.61 -1.37
C ALA A 85 1.73 -8.38 -1.55
N GLU A 86 2.14 -7.76 -0.44
CA GLU A 86 2.89 -6.50 -0.46
C GLU A 86 4.39 -6.71 -0.21
N GLY A 87 5.19 -6.42 -1.24
CA GLY A 87 6.65 -6.50 -1.17
C GLY A 87 7.30 -5.34 -0.41
N THR A 88 8.50 -5.58 0.11
CA THR A 88 9.29 -4.64 0.92
C THR A 88 9.63 -3.32 0.20
N GLU A 89 9.54 -3.27 -1.13
CA GLU A 89 9.70 -2.07 -1.95
C GLU A 89 8.51 -1.10 -1.89
N ALA A 90 7.37 -1.49 -1.29
CA ALA A 90 6.22 -0.64 -1.02
C ALA A 90 6.55 0.54 -0.08
N GLY A 91 5.71 1.58 -0.10
CA GLY A 91 5.80 2.71 0.82
C GLY A 91 4.97 2.48 2.08
N GLY A 92 5.36 3.07 3.21
CA GLY A 92 4.67 2.86 4.48
C GLY A 92 5.25 1.67 5.25
N HIS A 93 4.44 0.98 6.05
CA HIS A 93 4.91 -0.19 6.81
C HIS A 93 5.19 -1.35 5.86
N ILE A 94 6.30 -2.06 6.06
CA ILE A 94 6.75 -3.10 5.13
C ILE A 94 7.11 -4.42 5.83
N GLY A 95 7.00 -5.53 5.09
CA GLY A 95 7.69 -6.77 5.42
C GLY A 95 9.13 -6.78 4.89
N GLU A 96 9.74 -7.97 4.85
CA GLU A 96 11.11 -8.18 4.37
C GLU A 96 11.20 -8.74 2.95
N ILE A 97 10.20 -9.51 2.51
CA ILE A 97 10.21 -10.22 1.23
C ILE A 97 9.87 -9.22 0.10
N THR A 98 10.60 -9.28 -1.01
CA THR A 98 10.35 -8.42 -2.19
C THR A 98 9.13 -8.89 -2.98
N THR A 99 8.50 -8.01 -3.76
CA THR A 99 7.34 -8.35 -4.60
C THR A 99 7.66 -9.50 -5.56
N MET A 100 8.86 -9.48 -6.17
CA MET A 100 9.33 -10.54 -7.08
C MET A 100 9.35 -11.93 -6.43
N ASN A 101 9.67 -12.02 -5.13
CA ASN A 101 9.73 -13.30 -4.41
C ASN A 101 8.41 -13.64 -3.71
N LEU A 102 7.72 -12.63 -3.17
CA LEU A 102 6.52 -12.84 -2.36
C LEU A 102 5.33 -13.29 -3.21
N VAL A 103 5.08 -12.60 -4.32
CA VAL A 103 3.90 -12.87 -5.17
C VAL A 103 3.84 -14.32 -5.64
N PRO A 104 4.87 -14.89 -6.31
CA PRO A 104 4.78 -16.26 -6.81
C PRO A 104 4.69 -17.30 -5.69
N GLN A 105 5.42 -17.09 -4.58
CA GLN A 105 5.33 -17.99 -3.43
C GLN A 105 3.94 -17.98 -2.79
N VAL A 106 3.27 -16.83 -2.75
CA VAL A 106 1.91 -16.72 -2.22
C VAL A 106 0.91 -17.38 -3.16
N THR A 107 1.03 -17.17 -4.47
CA THR A 107 0.14 -17.80 -5.46
C THR A 107 0.26 -19.33 -5.46
N ASP A 108 1.44 -19.88 -5.14
CA ASP A 108 1.65 -21.32 -5.08
C ASP A 108 1.00 -22.00 -3.85
N VAL A 109 0.74 -21.25 -2.77
CA VAL A 109 0.27 -21.83 -1.49
C VAL A 109 -1.21 -21.55 -1.17
N ILE A 110 -1.88 -20.68 -1.93
CA ILE A 110 -3.32 -20.43 -1.77
C ILE A 110 -4.06 -20.46 -3.10
N SER A 111 -5.36 -20.74 -3.07
CA SER A 111 -6.20 -20.77 -4.28
C SER A 111 -7.08 -19.53 -4.48
N ILE A 112 -7.14 -18.64 -3.48
CA ILE A 112 -7.88 -17.37 -3.62
C ILE A 112 -7.04 -16.34 -4.39
N PRO A 113 -7.67 -15.37 -5.09
CA PRO A 113 -6.93 -14.42 -5.90
C PRO A 113 -5.87 -13.63 -5.14
N VAL A 114 -4.73 -13.42 -5.78
CA VAL A 114 -3.59 -12.64 -5.25
C VAL A 114 -3.49 -11.32 -5.99
N ILE A 115 -3.42 -10.23 -5.25
CA ILE A 115 -3.22 -8.87 -5.75
C ILE A 115 -1.78 -8.46 -5.39
N ALA A 116 -0.95 -8.16 -6.38
CA ALA A 116 0.43 -7.74 -6.13
C ALA A 116 0.51 -6.28 -5.69
N ALA A 117 1.31 -5.98 -4.66
CA ALA A 117 1.62 -4.62 -4.22
C ALA A 117 3.12 -4.43 -3.98
N GLY A 118 3.57 -3.18 -4.10
CA GLY A 118 4.99 -2.80 -4.01
C GLY A 118 5.68 -2.76 -5.38
N GLY A 119 6.44 -1.69 -5.65
CA GLY A 119 7.20 -1.54 -6.89
C GLY A 119 6.40 -1.20 -8.16
N ILE A 120 5.09 -1.38 -8.18
CA ILE A 120 4.25 -1.16 -9.37
C ILE A 120 3.87 0.32 -9.51
N ALA A 121 4.19 0.93 -10.66
CA ALA A 121 3.83 2.33 -10.99
C ALA A 121 3.50 2.58 -12.47
N ASP A 122 3.74 1.60 -13.35
CA ASP A 122 3.46 1.65 -14.78
C ASP A 122 3.06 0.26 -15.31
N GLY A 123 2.80 0.17 -16.61
CA GLY A 123 2.38 -1.08 -17.25
C GLY A 123 3.40 -2.22 -17.21
N ARG A 124 4.71 -1.93 -17.12
CA ARG A 124 5.74 -2.97 -16.98
C ARG A 124 5.61 -3.68 -15.63
N GLY A 125 5.37 -2.90 -14.57
CA GLY A 125 5.13 -3.44 -13.24
C GLY A 125 3.89 -4.34 -13.18
N MET A 126 2.81 -3.94 -13.86
CA MET A 126 1.59 -4.74 -13.92
C MET A 126 1.77 -6.03 -14.75
N ALA A 127 2.42 -5.95 -15.91
CA ALA A 127 2.72 -7.13 -16.72
C ALA A 127 3.62 -8.12 -15.97
N ALA A 128 4.63 -7.64 -15.24
CA ALA A 128 5.48 -8.47 -14.41
C ALA A 128 4.70 -9.13 -13.26
N ALA A 129 3.82 -8.39 -12.57
CA ALA A 129 2.98 -8.94 -11.52
C ALA A 129 2.07 -10.08 -12.01
N PHE A 130 1.48 -9.92 -13.20
CA PHE A 130 0.66 -10.97 -13.82
C PHE A 130 1.48 -12.19 -14.21
N ALA A 131 2.70 -11.99 -14.72
CA ALA A 131 3.62 -13.10 -15.00
C ALA A 131 4.02 -13.88 -13.73
N LEU A 132 3.99 -13.23 -12.57
CA LEU A 132 4.23 -13.85 -11.25
C LEU A 132 3.00 -14.58 -10.69
N GLY A 133 1.86 -14.57 -11.39
CA GLY A 133 0.63 -15.26 -10.97
C GLY A 133 -0.41 -14.39 -10.25
N ALA A 134 -0.17 -13.07 -10.11
CA ALA A 134 -1.19 -12.18 -9.55
C ALA A 134 -2.34 -11.95 -10.55
N GLU A 135 -3.55 -11.76 -10.02
CA GLU A 135 -4.78 -11.48 -10.78
C GLU A 135 -5.23 -10.01 -10.66
N GLY A 136 -4.46 -9.21 -9.93
CA GLY A 136 -4.67 -7.77 -9.77
C GLY A 136 -3.41 -7.07 -9.26
N VAL A 137 -3.43 -5.74 -9.30
CA VAL A 137 -2.34 -4.91 -8.75
C VAL A 137 -2.90 -3.81 -7.84
N GLN A 138 -2.20 -3.55 -6.75
CA GLN A 138 -2.44 -2.41 -5.86
C GLN A 138 -1.31 -1.40 -6.01
N VAL A 139 -1.67 -0.15 -6.30
CA VAL A 139 -0.73 0.92 -6.63
C VAL A 139 -0.87 2.07 -5.63
N GLY A 140 0.19 2.35 -4.88
CA GLY A 140 0.22 3.41 -3.85
C GLY A 140 0.90 4.69 -4.33
N THR A 141 2.24 4.71 -4.30
CA THR A 141 3.09 5.89 -4.58
C THR A 141 2.67 6.69 -5.83
N ARG A 142 2.29 5.99 -6.91
CA ARG A 142 1.87 6.63 -8.16
C ARG A 142 0.57 7.43 -8.01
N PHE A 143 -0.41 6.91 -7.26
CA PHE A 143 -1.68 7.60 -7.00
C PHE A 143 -1.58 8.73 -5.97
N VAL A 144 -0.50 8.80 -5.18
CA VAL A 144 -0.21 10.02 -4.38
C VAL A 144 -0.08 11.24 -5.31
N CYS A 145 0.48 11.04 -6.50
CA CYS A 145 0.62 12.07 -7.54
C CYS A 145 -0.60 12.17 -8.48
N ALA A 146 -1.74 11.57 -8.15
CA ALA A 146 -2.97 11.84 -8.89
C ALA A 146 -3.42 13.30 -8.67
N ALA A 147 -4.04 13.93 -9.66
CA ALA A 147 -4.56 15.29 -9.55
C ALA A 147 -5.62 15.41 -8.45
N GLU A 148 -6.43 14.37 -8.29
CA GLU A 148 -7.53 14.22 -7.33
C GLU A 148 -7.04 13.91 -5.90
N SER A 149 -5.77 13.54 -5.73
CA SER A 149 -5.17 13.32 -4.41
C SER A 149 -5.06 14.65 -3.66
N ASN A 150 -5.60 14.70 -2.44
CA ASN A 150 -5.56 15.90 -1.57
C ASN A 150 -4.25 16.01 -0.77
N VAL A 151 -3.26 15.17 -1.06
CA VAL A 151 -1.92 15.29 -0.45
C VAL A 151 -1.30 16.62 -0.88
N HIS A 152 -0.66 17.31 0.07
CA HIS A 152 -0.03 18.60 -0.17
C HIS A 152 0.95 18.55 -1.35
N ILE A 153 0.98 19.61 -2.17
CA ILE A 153 1.76 19.68 -3.41
C ILE A 153 3.26 19.39 -3.20
N ASN A 154 3.87 19.97 -2.16
CA ASN A 154 5.27 19.71 -1.79
C ASN A 154 5.62 18.22 -1.66
N TYR A 155 4.68 17.38 -1.19
CA TYR A 155 4.90 15.93 -1.09
C TYR A 155 4.91 15.32 -2.50
N LYS A 156 3.91 15.65 -3.34
CA LYS A 156 3.86 15.18 -4.74
C LYS A 156 5.14 15.57 -5.49
N GLU A 157 5.61 16.79 -5.32
CA GLU A 157 6.87 17.28 -5.90
C GLU A 157 8.07 16.48 -5.41
N LYS A 158 8.16 16.16 -4.11
CA LYS A 158 9.22 15.29 -3.59
C LYS A 158 9.23 13.90 -4.20
N ILE A 159 8.07 13.33 -4.50
CA ILE A 159 7.99 12.06 -5.22
C ILE A 159 8.52 12.22 -6.65
N ILE A 160 8.12 13.27 -7.37
CA ILE A 160 8.53 13.50 -8.77
C ILE A 160 10.04 13.76 -8.90
N GLU A 161 10.62 14.48 -7.94
CA GLU A 161 12.06 14.75 -7.86
C GLU A 161 12.89 13.52 -7.46
N SER A 162 12.25 12.42 -7.05
CA SER A 162 12.95 11.24 -6.53
C SER A 162 13.65 10.44 -7.63
N ASN A 163 14.80 9.87 -7.25
CA ASN A 163 15.50 8.85 -8.02
C ASN A 163 15.32 7.46 -7.39
N ASP A 164 15.95 6.45 -7.99
CA ASP A 164 15.96 5.05 -7.55
C ASP A 164 16.47 4.85 -6.11
N ARG A 165 17.30 5.75 -5.59
CA ARG A 165 17.93 5.67 -4.25
C ARG A 165 17.31 6.63 -3.24
N ALA A 166 16.18 7.26 -3.55
CA ALA A 166 15.59 8.32 -2.75
C ALA A 166 14.90 7.84 -1.46
N THR A 167 14.58 6.55 -1.34
CA THR A 167 13.89 6.01 -0.15
C THR A 167 14.85 5.40 0.86
N VAL A 168 14.41 5.32 2.11
CA VAL A 168 15.05 4.60 3.21
C VAL A 168 13.99 3.91 4.08
N VAL A 169 14.43 2.95 4.89
CA VAL A 169 13.59 2.26 5.88
C VAL A 169 14.05 2.68 7.27
N THR A 170 13.12 3.20 8.07
CA THR A 170 13.33 3.61 9.47
C THR A 170 12.52 2.72 10.42
N GLY A 171 12.90 2.68 11.69
CA GLY A 171 12.13 1.95 12.71
C GLY A 171 12.23 0.43 12.57
N ARG A 172 13.37 -0.07 12.08
CA ARG A 172 13.62 -1.52 12.06
C ARG A 172 13.77 -2.05 13.49
N SER A 173 14.39 -1.28 14.37
CA SER A 173 14.58 -1.65 15.77
C SER A 173 13.27 -1.79 16.56
N THR A 174 12.18 -1.18 16.09
CA THR A 174 10.86 -1.25 16.76
C THR A 174 10.04 -2.46 16.36
N GLY A 175 10.46 -3.23 15.34
CA GLY A 175 9.66 -4.28 14.72
C GLY A 175 8.57 -3.77 13.77
N HIS A 176 8.48 -2.45 13.57
CA HIS A 176 7.50 -1.81 12.68
C HIS A 176 8.21 -0.94 11.63
N PRO A 177 8.96 -1.54 10.70
CA PRO A 177 9.75 -0.80 9.73
C PRO A 177 8.85 -0.02 8.77
N VAL A 178 9.24 1.23 8.48
CA VAL A 178 8.53 2.14 7.58
C VAL A 178 9.45 2.60 6.46
N ARG A 179 9.01 2.45 5.20
CA ARG A 179 9.67 3.05 4.04
C ARG A 179 9.12 4.44 3.73
N GLY A 180 10.02 5.40 3.57
CA GLY A 180 9.71 6.74 3.08
C GLY A 180 10.87 7.38 2.31
N LEU A 181 10.62 8.56 1.73
CA LEU A 181 11.66 9.39 1.12
C LEU A 181 12.62 9.91 2.20
N LYS A 182 13.91 9.95 1.85
CA LYS A 182 14.96 10.50 2.73
C LYS A 182 14.74 11.98 2.97
N ASN A 183 14.70 12.39 4.23
CA ASN A 183 14.63 13.79 4.64
C ASN A 183 15.29 14.01 6.02
N LYS A 184 14.97 15.09 6.73
CA LYS A 184 15.55 15.32 8.07
C LYS A 184 14.99 14.34 9.10
N LEU A 185 13.67 14.06 9.04
CA LEU A 185 13.05 13.07 9.92
C LEU A 185 13.72 11.71 9.80
N SER A 186 13.92 11.19 8.58
CA SER A 186 14.51 9.87 8.39
C SER A 186 15.95 9.79 8.89
N LYS A 187 16.73 10.87 8.76
CA LYS A 187 18.09 10.97 9.30
C LYS A 187 18.11 10.92 10.82
N GLU A 188 17.19 11.64 11.48
CA GLU A 188 17.08 11.61 12.94
C GLU A 188 16.71 10.21 13.44
N PHE A 189 15.78 9.53 12.75
CA PHE A 189 15.46 8.12 13.03
C PHE A 189 16.70 7.23 12.94
N GLU A 190 17.46 7.31 11.84
CA GLU A 190 18.69 6.52 11.68
C GLU A 190 19.73 6.82 12.78
N GLU A 191 19.86 8.07 13.21
CA GLU A 191 20.79 8.47 14.27
C GLU A 191 20.35 7.99 15.66
N LEU A 192 19.05 7.99 15.96
CA LEU A 192 18.51 7.42 17.20
C LEU A 192 18.64 5.90 17.22
N GLU A 193 18.33 5.21 16.12
CA GLU A 193 18.49 3.76 16.00
C GLU A 193 19.96 3.35 16.19
N LYS A 194 20.92 4.08 15.59
CA LYS A 194 22.36 3.84 15.78
C LYS A 194 22.84 4.02 17.21
N ARG A 195 22.18 4.90 17.98
CA ARG A 195 22.48 5.15 19.40
C ARG A 195 21.79 4.15 20.33
N GLY A 196 20.97 3.23 19.80
CA GLY A 196 20.20 2.30 20.61
C GLY A 196 19.08 2.97 21.40
N ALA A 197 18.48 4.03 20.85
CA ALA A 197 17.31 4.67 21.46
C ALA A 197 16.18 3.65 21.67
N SER A 198 15.40 3.89 22.72
CA SER A 198 14.24 3.08 23.07
C SER A 198 13.12 3.19 22.03
N VAL A 199 12.22 2.19 22.00
CA VAL A 199 11.03 2.21 21.13
C VAL A 199 10.16 3.44 21.41
N GLU A 200 9.96 3.81 22.68
CA GLU A 200 9.17 4.97 23.07
C GLU A 200 9.73 6.29 22.50
N GLU A 201 11.05 6.46 22.50
CA GLU A 201 11.69 7.65 21.93
C GLU A 201 11.48 7.74 20.41
N LEU A 202 11.57 6.60 19.71
CA LEU A 202 11.34 6.52 18.26
C LEU A 202 9.85 6.75 17.92
N GLU A 203 8.93 6.20 18.70
CA GLU A 203 7.49 6.43 18.55
C GLU A 203 7.12 7.89 18.77
N LYS A 204 7.70 8.53 19.79
CA LYS A 204 7.52 9.96 20.07
C LYS A 204 7.99 10.82 18.89
N LEU A 205 9.09 10.45 18.23
CA LEU A 205 9.56 11.13 17.03
C LEU A 205 8.61 10.94 15.84
N GLY A 206 8.06 9.74 15.65
CA GLY A 206 7.21 9.37 14.51
C GLY A 206 5.75 9.84 14.61
N THR A 207 5.25 10.08 15.82
CA THR A 207 3.85 10.44 16.07
C THR A 207 3.45 11.72 15.32
N GLY A 208 2.35 11.64 14.57
CA GLY A 208 1.78 12.76 13.81
C GLY A 208 2.57 13.17 12.55
N LYS A 209 3.73 12.57 12.27
CA LYS A 209 4.60 13.01 11.18
C LYS A 209 4.04 12.74 9.78
N LEU A 210 3.25 11.67 9.60
CA LEU A 210 2.57 11.44 8.32
C LEU A 210 1.56 12.55 8.03
N ARG A 211 0.76 12.96 9.03
CA ARG A 211 -0.19 14.08 8.88
C ARG A 211 0.52 15.37 8.53
N LEU A 212 1.62 15.67 9.22
CA LEU A 212 2.45 16.85 8.99
C LEU A 212 2.95 16.92 7.54
N ALA A 213 3.37 15.79 6.95
CA ALA A 213 3.71 15.74 5.52
C ALA A 213 2.49 15.87 4.60
N VAL A 214 1.43 15.09 4.85
CA VAL A 214 0.28 14.96 3.96
C VAL A 214 -0.57 16.22 3.89
N VAL A 215 -0.78 16.89 5.02
CA VAL A 215 -1.72 18.02 5.14
C VAL A 215 -0.99 19.35 5.14
N GLU A 216 0.10 19.46 5.88
CA GLU A 216 0.82 20.72 6.07
C GLU A 216 2.00 20.88 5.09
N GLY A 217 2.35 19.81 4.35
CA GLY A 217 3.37 19.89 3.31
C GLY A 217 4.80 20.00 3.84
N ASP A 218 5.04 19.68 5.11
CA ASP A 218 6.40 19.68 5.68
C ASP A 218 7.16 18.45 5.18
N THR A 219 7.97 18.67 4.16
CA THR A 219 8.83 17.65 3.55
C THR A 219 10.14 17.44 4.31
N LYS A 220 10.46 18.28 5.30
CA LYS A 220 11.69 18.18 6.09
C LYS A 220 11.48 17.26 7.28
N TRP A 221 10.43 17.50 8.06
CA TRP A 221 10.14 16.79 9.31
C TRP A 221 8.91 15.89 9.25
N GLY A 222 8.12 15.95 8.17
CA GLY A 222 7.03 15.01 7.95
C GLY A 222 7.53 13.64 7.47
N SER A 223 6.70 12.60 7.66
CA SER A 223 6.96 11.26 7.15
C SER A 223 6.46 11.13 5.72
N LEU A 224 7.40 11.12 4.77
CA LEU A 224 7.14 11.01 3.33
C LEU A 224 7.09 9.53 2.90
N MET A 225 6.16 8.75 3.46
CA MET A 225 5.91 7.36 3.08
C MET A 225 5.69 7.15 1.57
N ALA A 226 6.70 6.60 0.89
CA ALA A 226 6.67 6.33 -0.53
C ALA A 226 7.51 5.08 -0.83
N GLY A 227 7.06 4.28 -1.80
CA GLY A 227 7.77 3.09 -2.26
C GLY A 227 8.96 3.45 -3.14
N GLN A 228 9.82 2.47 -3.42
CA GLN A 228 10.94 2.63 -4.38
C GLN A 228 10.45 2.98 -5.78
N SER A 229 9.19 2.68 -6.10
CA SER A 229 8.54 3.11 -7.33
C SER A 229 8.42 4.63 -7.50
N ALA A 230 8.71 5.44 -6.46
CA ALA A 230 8.82 6.89 -6.58
C ALA A 230 9.74 7.33 -7.72
N GLY A 231 10.86 6.62 -7.95
CA GLY A 231 11.78 6.90 -9.05
C GLY A 231 11.20 6.69 -10.46
N LEU A 232 10.02 6.07 -10.59
CA LEU A 232 9.30 5.90 -11.85
C LEU A 232 8.22 6.99 -12.06
N VAL A 233 7.87 7.74 -11.01
CA VAL A 233 6.80 8.75 -11.06
C VAL A 233 7.38 10.08 -11.54
N ARG A 234 6.91 10.60 -12.68
CA ARG A 234 7.49 11.78 -13.33
C ARG A 234 6.57 13.00 -13.46
N LYS A 235 5.28 12.84 -13.17
CA LYS A 235 4.26 13.87 -13.41
C LYS A 235 3.04 13.66 -12.52
N ILE A 236 2.35 14.76 -12.25
CA ILE A 236 1.01 14.79 -11.62
C ILE A 236 -0.01 14.70 -12.74
N GLU A 237 -0.95 13.76 -12.62
CA GLU A 237 -1.90 13.46 -13.70
C GLU A 237 -3.27 13.06 -13.14
N PRO A 238 -4.36 13.18 -13.92
CA PRO A 238 -5.65 12.62 -13.52
C PRO A 238 -5.56 11.13 -13.21
N ALA A 239 -6.30 10.66 -12.20
CA ALA A 239 -6.35 9.26 -11.80
C ALA A 239 -6.77 8.35 -12.96
N ALA A 240 -7.69 8.80 -13.83
CA ALA A 240 -8.09 8.08 -15.03
C ALA A 240 -6.91 7.83 -15.98
N ALA A 241 -6.09 8.85 -16.25
CA ALA A 241 -4.92 8.73 -17.11
C ALA A 241 -3.87 7.77 -16.53
N ILE A 242 -3.68 7.79 -15.20
CA ILE A 242 -2.80 6.82 -14.52
C ILE A 242 -3.28 5.39 -14.74
N ILE A 243 -4.58 5.13 -14.62
CA ILE A 243 -5.17 3.81 -14.83
C ILE A 243 -4.99 3.36 -16.29
N GLU A 244 -5.33 4.24 -17.24
CA GLU A 244 -5.19 3.97 -18.68
C GLU A 244 -3.74 3.67 -19.08
N ASP A 245 -2.77 4.47 -18.59
CA ASP A 245 -1.35 4.27 -18.85
C ASP A 245 -0.87 2.91 -18.33
N ILE A 246 -1.31 2.51 -17.13
CA ILE A 246 -0.93 1.21 -16.53
C ILE A 246 -1.55 0.06 -17.33
N ILE A 247 -2.85 0.11 -17.63
CA ILE A 247 -3.54 -0.98 -18.35
C ILE A 247 -3.02 -1.11 -19.77
N ASN A 248 -2.95 -0.02 -20.53
CA ASN A 248 -2.48 -0.04 -21.92
C ASN A 248 -1.00 -0.42 -21.99
N GLY A 249 -0.18 0.09 -21.06
CA GLY A 249 1.23 -0.28 -20.96
C GLY A 249 1.40 -1.77 -20.66
N ALA A 250 0.58 -2.35 -19.78
CA ALA A 250 0.65 -3.77 -19.48
C ALA A 250 0.28 -4.62 -20.70
N ALA A 251 -0.78 -4.27 -21.42
CA ALA A 251 -1.17 -4.96 -22.65
C ALA A 251 -0.06 -4.92 -23.72
N ALA A 252 0.56 -3.76 -23.91
CA ALA A 252 1.67 -3.59 -24.84
C ALA A 252 2.92 -4.40 -24.44
N GLU A 253 3.25 -4.45 -23.14
CA GLU A 253 4.37 -5.25 -22.64
C GLU A 253 4.13 -6.75 -22.78
N ILE A 254 2.92 -7.23 -22.50
CA ILE A 254 2.55 -8.63 -22.71
C ILE A 254 2.70 -9.00 -24.18
N GLU A 255 2.22 -8.17 -25.11
CA GLU A 255 2.39 -8.39 -26.55
C GLU A 255 3.88 -8.40 -26.94
N ARG A 256 4.66 -7.44 -26.43
CA ARG A 256 6.12 -7.38 -26.66
C ARG A 256 6.83 -8.64 -26.18
N LEU A 257 6.40 -9.24 -25.06
CA LEU A 257 7.04 -10.42 -24.48
C LEU A 257 6.75 -11.71 -25.26
N LYS A 258 5.68 -11.78 -26.05
CA LYS A 258 5.37 -12.96 -26.90
C LYS A 258 6.50 -13.32 -27.86
N ARG A 259 7.30 -12.34 -28.30
CA ARG A 259 8.49 -12.56 -29.16
C ARG A 259 9.56 -13.49 -28.56
N PHE A 260 9.46 -13.82 -27.27
CA PHE A 260 10.36 -14.73 -26.57
C PHE A 260 9.72 -16.10 -26.27
N ALA A 261 8.44 -16.29 -26.63
CA ALA A 261 7.72 -17.55 -26.48
C ALA A 261 7.82 -18.45 -27.74
N ASP A 262 8.25 -17.86 -28.86
CA ASP A 262 8.57 -18.53 -30.12
C ASP A 262 10.04 -18.97 -30.16
#